data_AF-A0A4Y2HP23-F1
#
_entry.id   AF-A0A4Y2HP23-F1
#
_cell.length_a   1.000
_cell.length_b   1.000
_cell.length_c   1.000
_cell.angle_alpha   90.00
_cell.angle_beta   90.00
_cell.angle_gamma   90.00
#
_symmetry.space_group_name_H-M   'P 1'
#
loop_
_entity.id
_entity.type
_entity.pdbx_description
1 polymer ?
#
loop_
_entity_poly.entity_id
_entity_poly.type
_entity_poly.pdbx_seq_one_letter_code
_entity_poly.pdbx_strand_id
1 'polypeptide(L)'
;MPNKRQFRADAQRGRYRIKNPDTGILVFECHFFDSFANCVILKMTSPSEKANCVGWYFESKSIVKVQRNFHTKFNKPPPSRNSIVSWHKKFLETGSVLDKPRSGRPSTSDSDIERVREAFTRSPTKSTRQASIELGVARSSIRDVLHKRLHFKPYKMQLVQQLQPSDLSIRFNFAVDMLHPIDIDNDFLQRIIFTEEALFSRVGPRQ
;
A
#
# COMPACT_ATOMS: atom_id res chain seq x y z
N MET A 1 -31.53 20.64 37.47
CA MET A 1 -31.44 19.17 37.58
C MET A 1 -31.28 18.60 36.17
N PRO A 2 -30.28 17.73 35.91
CA PRO A 2 -29.70 17.58 34.59
C PRO A 2 -30.35 16.51 33.71
N ASN A 3 -30.14 16.76 32.42
CA ASN A 3 -30.56 16.04 31.22
C ASN A 3 -29.82 14.70 31.10
N LYS A 4 -30.53 13.57 30.93
CA LYS A 4 -29.93 12.24 30.74
C LYS A 4 -29.39 12.09 29.31
N ARG A 5 -28.25 12.71 29.03
CA ARG A 5 -27.34 12.30 27.96
C ARG A 5 -26.69 10.98 28.40
N GLN A 6 -27.17 9.85 27.91
CA GLN A 6 -26.38 8.62 27.96
C GLN A 6 -25.20 8.78 27.00
N PHE A 7 -24.01 8.94 27.59
CA PHE A 7 -22.72 8.77 26.95
C PHE A 7 -22.70 7.45 26.18
N ARG A 8 -22.71 7.51 24.85
CA ARG A 8 -22.12 6.45 24.03
C ARG A 8 -20.68 6.87 23.77
N ALA A 9 -19.75 6.17 24.40
CA ALA A 9 -18.33 6.39 24.21
C ALA A 9 -17.95 6.02 22.77
N ASP A 10 -17.39 6.98 22.07
CA ASP A 10 -16.66 6.81 20.83
C ASP A 10 -15.40 5.98 21.09
N ALA A 11 -15.42 4.70 20.73
CA ALA A 11 -14.21 3.89 20.65
C ALA A 11 -13.44 4.26 19.38
N GLN A 12 -12.58 5.27 19.52
CA GLN A 12 -11.60 5.65 18.52
C GLN A 12 -10.73 4.45 18.10
N ARG A 13 -10.64 4.24 16.78
CA ARG A 13 -9.40 4.08 16.01
C ARG A 13 -8.19 3.53 16.82
N GLY A 14 -8.25 2.25 17.16
CA GLY A 14 -7.06 1.48 17.54
C GLY A 14 -6.19 1.22 16.31
N ARG A 15 -5.24 2.12 16.04
CA ARG A 15 -4.09 1.81 15.18
C ARG A 15 -3.19 0.84 15.94
N TYR A 16 -3.32 -0.46 15.67
CA TYR A 16 -2.31 -1.44 16.07
C TYR A 16 -1.79 -2.14 14.82
N ARG A 17 -0.65 -1.63 14.35
CA ARG A 17 0.18 -2.22 13.29
C ARG A 17 1.33 -2.93 14.01
N ILE A 18 1.23 -4.24 14.15
CA ILE A 18 2.40 -5.08 14.41
C ILE A 18 2.72 -5.77 13.08
N LYS A 19 3.86 -5.42 12.49
CA LYS A 19 4.42 -6.16 11.36
C LYS A 19 5.19 -7.34 11.97
N ASN A 20 4.72 -8.57 11.79
CA ASN A 20 5.60 -9.73 11.94
C ASN A 20 6.54 -9.76 10.72
N PRO A 21 7.87 -9.70 10.89
CA PRO A 21 8.80 -9.54 9.77
C PRO A 21 8.90 -10.77 8.85
N ASP A 22 8.40 -11.95 9.27
CA ASP A 22 8.71 -13.19 8.55
C ASP A 22 7.51 -13.87 7.84
N THR A 23 6.27 -13.41 8.04
CA THR A 23 5.07 -14.09 7.48
C THR A 23 3.97 -13.19 6.92
N GLY A 24 3.97 -11.88 7.18
CA GLY A 24 3.05 -10.94 6.53
C GLY A 24 1.53 -11.13 6.78
N ILE A 25 1.11 -11.92 7.77
CA ILE A 25 -0.31 -12.20 8.06
C ILE A 25 -0.83 -11.36 9.23
N LEU A 26 -2.03 -10.76 9.06
CA LEU A 26 -2.80 -10.10 10.11
C LEU A 26 -3.69 -11.13 10.83
N VAL A 27 -3.49 -11.31 12.13
CA VAL A 27 -4.36 -12.18 12.95
C VAL A 27 -5.44 -11.30 13.58
N PHE A 28 -6.69 -11.50 13.17
CA PHE A 28 -7.87 -11.00 13.86
C PHE A 28 -8.40 -12.14 14.75
N GLU A 29 -8.31 -12.01 16.07
CA GLU A 29 -9.01 -12.93 16.98
C GLU A 29 -10.50 -12.59 16.98
N CYS A 30 -11.29 -13.48 16.39
CA CYS A 30 -12.75 -13.45 16.44
C CYS A 30 -13.22 -14.89 16.68
N HIS A 31 -13.50 -15.22 17.93
CA HIS A 31 -13.83 -16.56 18.44
C HIS A 31 -15.15 -17.16 17.93
N PHE A 32 -15.72 -16.65 16.84
CA PHE A 32 -16.95 -17.16 16.22
C PHE A 32 -16.70 -17.85 14.86
N PHE A 33 -15.46 -17.85 14.36
CA PHE A 33 -15.07 -18.41 13.05
C PHE A 33 -14.01 -19.53 13.13
N ASP A 34 -13.82 -20.13 14.29
CA ASP A 34 -12.70 -21.07 14.54
C ASP A 34 -12.77 -22.36 13.69
N SER A 35 -13.95 -22.76 13.23
CA SER A 35 -14.09 -23.93 12.34
C SER A 35 -13.59 -23.67 10.91
N PHE A 36 -13.83 -22.46 10.38
CA PHE A 36 -13.42 -22.10 9.02
C PHE A 36 -11.93 -21.74 8.95
N ALA A 37 -11.40 -21.08 9.97
CA ALA A 37 -9.97 -20.75 10.06
C ALA A 37 -9.10 -22.02 10.13
N ASN A 38 -9.52 -23.01 10.92
CA ASN A 38 -8.82 -24.30 11.00
C ASN A 38 -8.86 -25.09 9.67
N CYS A 39 -9.96 -25.00 8.90
CA CYS A 39 -10.08 -25.68 7.61
C CYS A 39 -9.13 -25.12 6.53
N VAL A 40 -8.85 -23.81 6.55
CA VAL A 40 -7.98 -23.15 5.56
C VAL A 40 -6.50 -23.37 5.88
N ILE A 41 -6.12 -23.40 7.16
CA ILE A 41 -4.73 -23.64 7.60
C ILE A 41 -4.29 -25.10 7.31
N LEU A 42 -5.20 -26.07 7.34
CA LEU A 42 -4.90 -27.50 7.13
C LEU A 42 -4.67 -27.93 5.67
N LYS A 43 -4.93 -27.06 4.67
CA LYS A 43 -4.85 -27.44 3.23
C LYS A 43 -3.56 -27.03 2.52
N MET A 44 -2.67 -26.28 3.16
CA MET A 44 -1.46 -25.78 2.50
C MET A 44 -0.29 -26.75 2.69
N THR A 45 -0.21 -27.77 1.84
CA THR A 45 0.99 -28.62 1.74
C THR A 45 2.16 -27.81 1.19
N SER A 46 3.29 -27.81 1.88
CA SER A 46 4.48 -27.05 1.49
C SER A 46 5.11 -27.61 0.20
N PRO A 47 5.90 -26.82 -0.55
CA PRO A 47 6.59 -27.32 -1.74
C PRO A 47 7.46 -28.57 -1.49
N SER A 48 8.13 -28.62 -0.34
CA SER A 48 8.96 -29.76 0.06
C SER A 48 8.12 -31.00 0.41
N GLU A 49 6.99 -30.80 1.08
CA GLU A 49 5.99 -31.86 1.34
C GLU A 49 5.44 -32.44 0.03
N LYS A 50 5.11 -31.58 -0.95
CA LYS A 50 4.65 -32.01 -2.28
C LYS A 50 5.75 -32.80 -3.01
N ALA A 51 7.02 -32.37 -2.93
CA ALA A 51 8.14 -33.08 -3.55
C ALA A 51 8.37 -34.48 -2.94
N ASN A 52 8.28 -34.62 -1.61
CA ASN A 52 8.35 -35.93 -0.94
C ASN A 52 7.23 -36.86 -1.44
N CYS A 53 6.01 -36.33 -1.61
CA CYS A 53 4.88 -37.12 -2.14
C CYS A 53 5.16 -37.62 -3.56
N VAL A 54 5.72 -36.78 -4.43
CA VAL A 54 6.10 -37.16 -5.80
C VAL A 54 7.19 -38.25 -5.78
N GLY A 55 8.21 -38.10 -4.93
CA GLY A 55 9.27 -39.10 -4.78
C GLY A 55 8.75 -40.48 -4.32
N TRP A 56 7.94 -40.51 -3.26
CA TRP A 56 7.33 -41.76 -2.79
C TRP A 56 6.36 -42.36 -3.81
N TYR A 57 5.66 -41.52 -4.58
CA TYR A 57 4.76 -42.01 -5.62
C TYR A 57 5.54 -42.59 -6.81
N PHE A 58 6.70 -42.01 -7.13
CA PHE A 58 7.58 -42.53 -8.17
C PHE A 58 8.09 -43.95 -7.85
N GLU A 59 8.51 -44.16 -6.60
CA GLU A 59 9.05 -45.43 -6.10
C GLU A 59 7.96 -46.50 -5.91
N SER A 60 6.83 -46.14 -5.28
CA SER A 60 5.83 -47.12 -4.87
C SER A 60 4.69 -47.33 -5.86
N LYS A 61 4.44 -46.37 -6.76
CA LYS A 61 3.24 -46.28 -7.63
C LYS A 61 1.90 -46.45 -6.88
N SER A 62 1.91 -46.30 -5.55
CA SER A 62 0.77 -46.58 -4.68
C SER A 62 0.40 -45.37 -3.85
N ILE A 63 -0.81 -44.86 -4.08
CA ILE A 63 -1.34 -43.65 -3.44
C ILE A 63 -1.51 -43.86 -1.93
N VAL A 64 -1.96 -45.05 -1.52
CA VAL A 64 -2.16 -45.40 -0.11
C VAL A 64 -0.83 -45.40 0.64
N LYS A 65 0.25 -45.88 0.02
CA LYS A 65 1.59 -45.87 0.62
C LYS A 65 2.13 -44.45 0.77
N VAL A 66 1.91 -43.58 -0.23
CA VAL A 66 2.24 -42.14 -0.14
C VAL A 66 1.50 -41.45 0.99
N GLN A 67 0.18 -41.69 1.12
CA GLN A 67 -0.63 -41.08 2.18
C GLN A 67 -0.20 -41.54 3.58
N ARG A 68 0.12 -42.84 3.75
CA ARG A 68 0.65 -43.38 5.01
C ARG A 68 2.00 -42.76 5.37
N ASN A 69 2.94 -42.75 4.43
CA ASN A 69 4.26 -42.14 4.62
C ASN A 69 4.16 -40.65 4.96
N PHE A 70 3.22 -39.93 4.32
CA PHE A 70 2.96 -38.53 4.60
C PHE A 70 2.45 -38.32 6.02
N HIS A 71 1.49 -39.15 6.45
CA HIS A 71 0.96 -39.08 7.80
C HIS A 71 2.03 -39.38 8.85
N THR A 72 2.83 -40.44 8.66
CA THR A 72 3.92 -40.81 9.58
C THR A 72 5.03 -39.76 9.65
N LYS A 73 5.42 -39.16 8.51
CA LYS A 73 6.54 -38.20 8.47
C LYS A 73 6.15 -36.81 8.97
N PHE A 74 4.94 -36.34 8.64
CA PHE A 74 4.53 -34.96 8.88
C PHE A 74 3.43 -34.80 9.93
N ASN A 75 2.83 -35.89 10.42
CA ASN A 75 1.70 -35.89 11.38
C ASN A 75 0.54 -34.95 10.95
N LYS A 76 0.31 -34.86 9.64
CA LYS A 76 -0.73 -34.03 9.02
C LYS A 76 -1.76 -34.92 8.31
N PRO A 77 -2.99 -34.42 8.07
CA PRO A 77 -3.94 -35.14 7.23
C PRO A 77 -3.33 -35.37 5.83
N PRO A 78 -3.40 -36.60 5.30
CA PRO A 78 -2.76 -36.92 4.03
C PRO A 78 -3.42 -36.17 2.87
N PRO A 79 -2.64 -35.78 1.84
CA PRO A 79 -3.19 -35.10 0.68
C PRO A 79 -4.13 -36.00 -0.11
N SER A 80 -5.08 -35.38 -0.81
CA SER A 80 -6.06 -36.12 -1.62
C SER A 80 -5.37 -36.88 -2.76
N ARG A 81 -6.00 -37.98 -3.20
CA ARG A 81 -5.58 -38.76 -4.37
C ARG A 81 -5.29 -37.87 -5.58
N ASN A 82 -6.22 -36.96 -5.89
CA ASN A 82 -6.14 -36.08 -7.06
C ASN A 82 -4.98 -35.08 -6.93
N SER A 83 -4.69 -34.60 -5.72
CA SER A 83 -3.54 -33.73 -5.45
C SER A 83 -2.22 -34.43 -5.74
N ILE A 84 -2.05 -35.67 -5.25
CA ILE A 84 -0.83 -36.47 -5.45
C ILE A 84 -0.60 -36.74 -6.95
N VAL A 85 -1.65 -37.19 -7.66
CA VAL A 85 -1.57 -37.46 -9.10
C VAL A 85 -1.30 -36.17 -9.89
N SER A 86 -1.95 -35.06 -9.53
CA SER A 86 -1.73 -33.77 -10.18
C SER A 86 -0.30 -33.26 -9.98
N TRP A 87 0.28 -33.41 -8.78
CA TRP A 87 1.68 -33.04 -8.52
C TRP A 87 2.66 -33.90 -9.29
N HIS A 88 2.45 -35.22 -9.34
CA HIS A 88 3.30 -36.12 -10.12
C HIS A 88 3.23 -35.80 -11.62
N LYS A 89 2.02 -35.60 -12.17
CA LYS A 89 1.85 -35.19 -13.58
C LYS A 89 2.54 -33.86 -13.87
N LYS A 90 2.32 -32.85 -13.03
CA LYS A 90 2.96 -31.52 -13.15
C LYS A 90 4.48 -31.63 -13.10
N PHE A 91 5.01 -32.48 -12.23
CA PHE A 91 6.44 -32.72 -12.11
C PHE A 91 7.02 -33.35 -13.37
N LEU A 92 6.34 -34.33 -13.98
CA LEU A 92 6.78 -34.93 -15.25
C LEU A 92 6.75 -33.94 -16.42
N GLU A 93 5.77 -33.04 -16.45
CA GLU A 93 5.61 -32.07 -17.54
C GLU A 93 6.55 -30.86 -17.43
N THR A 94 6.79 -30.35 -16.22
CA THR A 94 7.49 -29.06 -16.00
C THR A 94 8.76 -29.20 -15.14
N GLY A 95 9.03 -30.37 -14.55
CA GLY A 95 10.14 -30.57 -13.60
C GLY A 95 9.93 -29.89 -12.24
N SER A 96 8.76 -29.29 -11.99
CA SER A 96 8.47 -28.52 -10.78
C SER A 96 7.11 -28.86 -10.19
N VAL A 97 7.04 -28.83 -8.86
CA VAL A 97 5.81 -29.04 -8.10
C VAL A 97 5.17 -27.71 -7.65
N LEU A 98 5.81 -26.59 -7.98
CA LEU A 98 5.31 -25.25 -7.65
C LEU A 98 3.99 -24.96 -8.35
N ASP A 99 3.19 -24.09 -7.74
CA ASP A 99 1.97 -23.62 -8.35
C ASP A 99 2.31 -22.60 -9.44
N LYS A 100 1.63 -22.72 -10.58
CA LYS A 100 1.80 -21.77 -11.68
C LYS A 100 1.35 -20.39 -11.22
N PRO A 101 1.99 -19.30 -11.70
CA PRO A 101 1.52 -17.96 -11.42
C PRO A 101 0.05 -17.85 -11.82
N ARG A 102 -0.77 -17.37 -10.89
CA ARG A 102 -2.20 -17.14 -11.16
C ARG A 102 -2.33 -15.85 -11.96
N SER A 103 -3.16 -15.85 -13.00
CA SER A 103 -3.64 -14.60 -13.57
C SER A 103 -4.39 -13.85 -12.47
N GLY A 104 -3.87 -12.68 -12.09
CA GLY A 104 -4.53 -11.81 -11.12
C GLY A 104 -5.81 -11.21 -11.69
N ARG A 105 -6.47 -10.38 -10.89
CA ARG A 105 -7.57 -9.54 -11.37
C ARG A 105 -7.06 -8.66 -12.52
N PRO A 106 -7.81 -8.51 -13.64
CA PRO A 106 -7.42 -7.64 -14.74
C PRO A 106 -7.09 -6.23 -14.24
N SER A 107 -5.93 -5.72 -14.63
CA SER A 107 -5.51 -4.34 -14.37
C SER A 107 -6.20 -3.41 -15.36
N THR A 108 -6.34 -2.13 -14.99
CA THR A 108 -6.66 -1.05 -15.94
C THR A 108 -5.73 -1.13 -17.15
N SER A 109 -6.27 -0.89 -18.34
CA SER A 109 -5.53 -0.93 -19.61
C SER A 109 -4.46 0.17 -19.67
N ASP A 110 -3.38 -0.06 -20.42
CA ASP A 110 -2.31 0.94 -20.58
C ASP A 110 -2.79 2.20 -21.30
N SER A 111 -3.75 2.08 -22.21
CA SER A 111 -4.37 3.22 -22.89
C SER A 111 -5.17 4.10 -21.94
N ASP A 112 -5.91 3.52 -21.00
CA ASP A 112 -6.64 4.28 -19.98
C ASP A 112 -5.67 4.94 -18.98
N ILE A 113 -4.54 4.30 -18.69
CA ILE A 113 -3.50 4.89 -17.84
C ILE A 113 -2.93 6.15 -18.49
N GLU A 114 -2.66 6.12 -19.80
CA GLU A 114 -2.14 7.28 -20.52
C GLU A 114 -3.17 8.41 -20.57
N ARG A 115 -4.43 8.10 -20.88
CA ARG A 115 -5.52 9.09 -20.87
C ARG A 115 -5.67 9.77 -19.50
N VAL A 116 -5.54 8.99 -18.42
CA VAL A 116 -5.54 9.55 -17.06
C VAL A 116 -4.30 10.43 -16.84
N ARG A 117 -3.11 10.01 -17.28
CA ARG A 117 -1.89 10.82 -17.17
C ARG A 117 -2.07 12.16 -17.88
N GLU A 118 -2.46 12.16 -19.15
CA GLU A 118 -2.68 13.37 -19.95
C GLU A 118 -3.71 14.31 -19.30
N ALA A 119 -4.82 13.76 -18.81
CA ALA A 119 -5.88 14.55 -18.19
C ALA A 119 -5.40 15.32 -16.94
N PHE A 120 -4.53 14.71 -16.13
CA PHE A 120 -3.98 15.32 -14.91
C PHE A 120 -2.71 16.15 -15.16
N THR A 121 -1.95 15.87 -16.23
CA THR A 121 -0.87 16.75 -16.68
C THR A 121 -1.42 18.07 -17.22
N ARG A 122 -2.51 18.01 -18.02
CA ARG A 122 -3.17 19.21 -18.56
C ARG A 122 -3.84 20.05 -17.48
N SER A 123 -4.39 19.41 -16.44
CA SER A 123 -5.07 20.10 -15.34
C SER A 123 -4.81 19.38 -14.01
N PRO A 124 -3.75 19.77 -13.29
CA PRO A 124 -3.37 19.11 -12.02
C PRO A 124 -4.42 19.26 -10.90
N THR A 125 -5.25 20.30 -10.97
CA THR A 125 -6.30 20.59 -9.99
C THR A 125 -7.60 19.82 -10.25
N LYS A 126 -7.66 19.02 -11.33
CA LYS A 126 -8.86 18.29 -11.73
C LYS A 126 -9.28 17.27 -10.66
N SER A 127 -10.58 17.23 -10.37
CA SER A 127 -11.15 16.25 -9.45
C SER A 127 -11.19 14.85 -10.07
N THR A 128 -10.89 13.84 -9.26
CA THR A 128 -11.06 12.41 -9.65
C THR A 128 -12.49 12.08 -10.06
N ARG A 129 -13.49 12.79 -9.54
CA ARG A 129 -14.90 12.63 -9.95
C ARG A 129 -15.12 13.16 -11.37
N GLN A 130 -14.58 14.33 -11.66
CA GLN A 130 -14.69 14.96 -12.97
C GLN A 130 -13.97 14.13 -14.04
N ALA A 131 -12.73 13.70 -13.75
CA ALA A 131 -11.96 12.84 -14.64
C ALA A 131 -12.66 11.49 -14.92
N SER A 132 -13.41 10.95 -13.94
CA SER A 132 -14.19 9.72 -14.12
C SER A 132 -15.30 9.88 -15.15
N ILE A 133 -16.00 11.01 -15.12
CA ILE A 133 -17.08 11.31 -16.08
C ILE A 133 -16.49 11.56 -17.47
N GLU A 134 -15.42 12.34 -17.57
CA GLU A 134 -14.77 12.68 -18.85
C GLU A 134 -14.15 11.46 -19.56
N LEU A 135 -13.53 10.55 -18.80
CA LEU A 135 -12.78 9.43 -19.36
C LEU A 135 -13.59 8.13 -19.41
N GLY A 136 -14.78 8.08 -18.78
CA GLY A 136 -15.58 6.86 -18.66
C GLY A 136 -14.94 5.78 -17.77
N VAL A 137 -13.89 6.12 -17.02
CA VAL A 137 -13.17 5.20 -16.14
C VAL A 137 -13.69 5.33 -14.71
N ALA A 138 -13.89 4.20 -14.02
CA ALA A 138 -14.34 4.21 -12.63
C ALA A 138 -13.40 5.04 -11.71
N ARG A 139 -13.98 5.86 -10.83
CA ARG A 139 -13.22 6.73 -9.91
C ARG A 139 -12.20 5.99 -9.05
N SER A 140 -12.50 4.76 -8.62
CA SER A 140 -11.56 3.92 -7.86
C SER A 140 -10.33 3.55 -8.67
N SER A 141 -10.51 3.24 -9.96
CA SER A 141 -9.43 2.90 -10.88
C SER A 141 -8.55 4.12 -11.14
N ILE A 142 -9.15 5.30 -11.34
CA ILE A 142 -8.38 6.55 -11.47
C ILE A 142 -7.52 6.80 -10.23
N ARG A 143 -8.09 6.65 -9.02
CA ARG A 143 -7.34 6.80 -7.76
C ARG A 143 -6.18 5.81 -7.67
N ASP A 144 -6.40 4.55 -8.06
CA ASP A 144 -5.37 3.52 -8.07
C ASP A 144 -4.27 3.83 -9.10
N VAL A 145 -4.64 4.27 -10.31
CA VAL A 145 -3.68 4.70 -11.34
C VAL A 145 -2.84 5.87 -10.84
N LEU A 146 -3.46 6.92 -10.28
CA LEU A 146 -2.75 8.08 -9.76
C LEU A 146 -1.73 7.72 -8.68
N HIS A 147 -2.08 6.86 -7.72
CA HIS A 147 -1.20 6.56 -6.58
C HIS A 147 -0.24 5.40 -6.80
N LYS A 148 -0.68 4.33 -7.48
CA LYS A 148 0.06 3.07 -7.61
C LYS A 148 0.85 2.97 -8.92
N ARG A 149 0.40 3.62 -9.99
CA ARG A 149 1.04 3.56 -11.33
C ARG A 149 1.81 4.84 -11.64
N LEU A 150 1.18 6.00 -11.45
CA LEU A 150 1.76 7.31 -11.78
C LEU A 150 2.50 7.95 -10.59
N HIS A 151 2.27 7.45 -9.38
CA HIS A 151 2.85 7.96 -8.14
C HIS A 151 2.61 9.45 -7.86
N PHE A 152 1.54 10.01 -8.43
CA PHE A 152 1.13 11.38 -8.17
C PHE A 152 0.75 11.56 -6.70
N LYS A 153 1.19 12.69 -6.14
CA LYS A 153 0.91 13.10 -4.77
C LYS A 153 -0.02 14.30 -4.79
N PRO A 154 -1.06 14.33 -3.93
CA PRO A 154 -1.86 15.53 -3.77
C PRO A 154 -0.97 16.70 -3.36
N TYR A 155 -1.09 17.82 -4.07
CA TYR A 155 -0.42 19.04 -3.66
C TYR A 155 -1.06 19.58 -2.38
N LYS A 156 -0.24 19.99 -1.41
CA LYS A 156 -0.70 20.67 -0.20
C LYS A 156 -0.76 22.16 -0.48
N MET A 157 -1.96 22.72 -0.53
CA MET A 157 -2.14 24.16 -0.74
C MET A 157 -1.43 24.94 0.36
N GLN A 158 -0.51 25.81 -0.03
CA GLN A 158 0.12 26.79 0.85
C GLN A 158 -0.55 28.13 0.60
N LEU A 159 -1.04 28.77 1.66
CA LEU A 159 -1.53 30.14 1.58
C LEU A 159 -0.31 31.05 1.58
N VAL A 160 -0.06 31.74 0.46
CA VAL A 160 1.05 32.67 0.28
C VAL A 160 0.50 34.02 -0.14
N GLN A 161 1.24 35.09 0.16
CA GLN A 161 0.89 36.43 -0.32
C GLN A 161 0.95 36.48 -1.85
N GLN A 162 -0.06 37.10 -2.47
CA GLN A 162 -0.07 37.34 -3.91
C GLN A 162 0.98 38.41 -4.25
N LEU A 163 1.94 38.06 -5.10
CA LEU A 163 2.95 38.98 -5.60
C LEU A 163 2.41 39.77 -6.80
N GLN A 164 2.67 41.07 -6.82
CA GLN A 164 2.46 41.89 -8.01
C GLN A 164 3.65 41.76 -8.97
N PRO A 165 3.47 41.99 -10.28
CA PRO A 165 4.56 41.90 -11.25
C PRO A 165 5.75 42.81 -10.92
N SER A 166 5.49 43.98 -10.34
CA SER A 166 6.52 44.92 -9.87
C SER A 166 7.36 44.36 -8.72
N ASP A 167 6.79 43.53 -7.86
CA ASP A 167 7.49 42.99 -6.69
C ASP A 167 8.59 42.01 -7.10
N LEU A 168 8.45 41.38 -8.28
CA LEU A 168 9.41 40.40 -8.78
C LEU A 168 10.80 41.01 -8.97
N SER A 169 10.88 42.17 -9.63
CA SER A 169 12.17 42.86 -9.88
C SER A 169 12.76 43.41 -8.58
N ILE A 170 11.94 43.98 -7.70
CA ILE A 170 12.39 44.52 -6.41
C ILE A 170 12.98 43.40 -5.55
N ARG A 171 12.27 42.27 -5.42
CA ARG A 171 12.73 41.12 -4.63
C ARG A 171 13.94 40.45 -5.25
N PHE A 172 14.01 40.34 -6.58
CA PHE A 172 15.16 39.79 -7.28
C PHE A 172 16.40 40.65 -7.05
N ASN A 173 16.31 41.96 -7.27
CA ASN A 173 17.42 42.88 -7.05
C ASN A 173 17.87 42.85 -5.59
N PHE A 174 16.94 42.91 -4.63
CA PHE A 174 17.28 42.77 -3.22
C PHE A 174 18.03 41.46 -2.91
N ALA A 175 17.59 40.33 -3.47
CA ALA A 175 18.26 39.05 -3.28
C ALA A 175 19.68 39.06 -3.87
N VAL A 176 19.86 39.60 -5.08
CA VAL A 176 21.18 39.73 -5.72
C VAL A 176 22.10 40.66 -4.92
N ASP A 177 21.58 41.81 -4.49
CA ASP A 177 22.32 42.80 -3.70
C ASP A 177 22.75 42.23 -2.35
N MET A 178 21.95 41.35 -1.75
CA MET A 178 22.28 40.65 -0.50
C MET A 178 23.27 39.50 -0.71
N LEU A 179 23.33 38.87 -1.88
CA LEU A 179 24.27 37.77 -2.16
C LEU A 179 25.72 38.27 -2.21
N HIS A 180 25.98 39.43 -2.82
CA HIS A 180 27.34 39.96 -2.97
C HIS A 180 28.11 40.13 -1.64
N PRO A 181 27.57 40.79 -0.59
CA PRO A 181 28.26 40.88 0.70
C PRO A 181 28.35 39.55 1.44
N ILE A 182 27.40 38.61 1.22
CA ILE A 182 27.48 37.26 1.80
C ILE A 182 28.68 36.48 1.23
N ASP A 183 28.95 36.61 -0.06
CA ASP A 183 30.06 35.91 -0.71
C ASP A 183 31.44 36.51 -0.38
N ILE A 184 31.50 37.81 -0.09
CA ILE A 184 32.76 38.52 0.21
C ILE A 184 33.13 38.41 1.69
N ASP A 185 32.15 38.47 2.59
CA ASP A 185 32.38 38.51 4.04
C ASP A 185 31.60 37.42 4.76
N ASN A 186 32.33 36.40 5.24
CA ASN A 186 31.77 35.25 5.96
C ASN A 186 31.05 35.64 7.27
N ASP A 187 31.36 36.79 7.87
CA ASP A 187 30.76 37.27 9.13
C ASP A 187 29.61 38.26 8.90
N PHE A 188 29.29 38.60 7.64
CA PHE A 188 28.22 39.54 7.30
C PHE A 188 26.87 39.19 7.96
N LEU A 189 26.45 37.92 7.89
CA LEU A 189 25.18 37.47 8.46
C LEU A 189 25.13 37.61 9.99
N GLN A 190 26.28 37.56 10.69
CA GLN A 190 26.32 37.70 12.15
C GLN A 190 26.09 39.13 12.62
N ARG A 191 26.23 40.11 11.73
CA ARG A 191 26.03 41.54 12.04
C ARG A 191 24.60 42.02 11.73
N ILE A 192 23.77 41.18 11.10
CA ILE A 192 22.38 41.53 10.80
C ILE A 192 21.49 41.24 12.01
N ILE A 193 20.72 42.24 12.42
CA ILE A 193 19.69 42.10 13.46
C ILE A 193 18.34 42.39 12.82
N PHE A 194 17.43 41.42 12.88
CA PHE A 194 16.06 41.57 12.39
C PHE A 194 15.12 41.96 13.54
N THR A 195 14.17 42.84 13.24
CA THR A 195 13.06 43.20 14.13
C THR A 195 11.75 43.01 13.38
N GLU A 196 10.76 42.39 14.03
CA GLU A 196 9.39 42.27 13.50
C GLU A 196 8.38 42.59 14.60
N GLU A 197 7.23 43.13 14.20
CA GLU A 197 6.09 43.33 15.10
C GLU A 197 5.05 42.24 14.86
N ALA A 198 4.64 41.55 15.93
CA ALA A 198 3.60 40.53 15.87
C ALA A 198 2.40 40.93 16.74
N LEU A 199 1.19 40.76 16.20
CA LEU A 199 -0.04 40.99 16.94
C LEU A 199 -0.39 39.75 17.78
N PHE A 200 -0.42 39.91 19.11
CA PHE A 200 -0.81 38.85 20.04
C PHE A 200 -2.28 39.02 20.47
N SER A 201 -3.11 38.03 20.18
CA SER A 201 -4.49 37.98 20.67
C SER A 201 -4.60 37.18 21.97
N ARG A 202 -5.41 37.66 22.93
CA ARG A 202 -5.64 36.99 24.23
C ARG A 202 -6.45 35.69 24.14
N VAL A 203 -7.08 35.42 23.00
CA VAL A 203 -7.89 34.21 22.76
C VAL A 203 -7.01 33.20 22.02
N GLY A 204 -6.78 32.04 22.64
CA GLY A 204 -6.03 30.94 22.02
C GLY A 204 -6.74 30.40 20.77
N PRO A 205 -6.02 29.69 19.89
CA PRO A 205 -6.60 29.13 18.67
C PRO A 205 -7.73 28.16 19.02
N ARG A 206 -8.91 28.35 18.38
CA ARG A 206 -10.01 27.39 18.44
C ARG A 206 -9.57 26.12 17.71
N GLN A 207 -9.40 25.03 18.46
CA GLN A 207 -9.17 23.68 17.91
C GLN A 207 -10.46 23.07 17.38
#